data_AF-T5KLQ1-F1
#
_entry.id   AF-T5KLQ1-F1
#
_cell.length_a   1.000
_cell.length_b   1.000
_cell.length_c   1.000
_cell.angle_alpha   90.00
_cell.angle_beta   90.00
_cell.angle_gamma   90.00
#
_symmetry.space_group_name_H-M   'P 1'
#
loop_
_entity.id
_entity.type
_entity.pdbx_description
1 polymer ?
#
loop_
_entity_poly.entity_id
_entity_poly.type
_entity_poly.pdbx_seq_one_letter_code
_entity_poly.pdbx_strand_id
1 'polypeptide(L)'
;MAADSAYGISFVRGTESETAPIREISVYSAAETPAVVPGPVTEDGLGIGATKAEVLAAYPDAQEGVSTMGSDTWLMLPSATDAHVFFAFRENSDTAWDVTVTTGAEPSYEVCG
;
A
#
# COMPACT_ATOMS: atom_id res chain seq x y z
N MET A 1 20.19 -18.95 4.13
CA MET A 1 18.71 -18.93 4.10
C MET A 1 18.31 -17.62 3.46
N ALA A 2 17.53 -17.64 2.37
CA ALA A 2 16.90 -16.41 1.90
C ALA A 2 15.85 -16.02 2.94
N ALA A 3 15.74 -14.74 3.29
CA ALA A 3 14.68 -14.29 4.18
C ALA A 3 13.33 -14.54 3.50
N ASP A 4 12.37 -15.10 4.23
CA ASP A 4 11.05 -15.54 3.74
C ASP A 4 10.09 -14.37 3.45
N SER A 5 10.64 -13.20 3.11
CA SER A 5 9.89 -11.99 2.82
C SER A 5 9.98 -11.72 1.33
N ALA A 6 9.19 -12.48 0.57
CA ALA A 6 8.85 -12.12 -0.80
C ALA A 6 7.72 -11.09 -0.79
N TYR A 7 7.73 -10.18 -1.76
CA TYR A 7 6.57 -9.34 -2.06
C TYR A 7 5.94 -9.78 -3.39
N GLY A 8 4.63 -9.61 -3.50
CA GLY A 8 3.89 -9.65 -4.76
C GLY A 8 3.71 -8.25 -5.31
N ILE A 9 3.50 -8.14 -6.63
CA ILE A 9 3.00 -6.92 -7.27
C ILE A 9 1.75 -7.26 -8.06
N SER A 10 0.66 -6.53 -7.84
CA SER A 10 -0.55 -6.59 -8.65
C SER A 10 -0.73 -5.30 -9.46
N PHE A 11 -1.38 -5.44 -10.61
CA PHE A 11 -1.70 -4.33 -11.51
C PHE A 11 -3.18 -4.42 -11.86
N VAL A 12 -3.95 -3.40 -11.54
CA VAL A 12 -5.39 -3.36 -11.81
C VAL A 12 -5.66 -2.36 -12.93
N ARG A 13 -6.21 -2.88 -14.04
CA ARG A 13 -6.70 -2.07 -15.16
C ARG A 13 -8.09 -1.50 -14.84
N GLY A 14 -8.37 -0.31 -15.35
CA GLY A 14 -9.75 0.16 -15.45
C GLY A 14 -10.65 -0.82 -16.23
N THR A 15 -11.94 -0.84 -15.90
CA THR A 15 -12.92 -1.76 -16.50
C THR A 15 -13.82 -1.08 -17.53
N GLU A 16 -13.62 0.23 -17.76
CA GLU A 16 -14.41 1.05 -18.67
C GLU A 16 -14.22 0.70 -20.16
N SER A 17 -13.10 0.06 -20.53
CA SER A 17 -12.83 -0.43 -21.89
C SER A 17 -11.68 -1.45 -21.92
N GLU A 18 -11.52 -2.19 -23.03
CA GLU A 18 -10.38 -3.11 -23.22
C GLU A 18 -9.02 -2.40 -23.25
N THR A 19 -9.01 -1.10 -23.56
CA THR A 19 -7.81 -0.26 -23.63
C THR A 19 -7.68 0.67 -22.42
N ALA A 20 -8.50 0.49 -21.40
CA ALA A 20 -8.43 1.23 -20.15
C ALA A 20 -7.00 1.22 -19.58
N PRO A 21 -6.48 2.33 -19.04
CA PRO A 21 -5.16 2.35 -18.42
C PRO A 21 -5.14 1.52 -17.13
N ILE A 22 -3.93 1.26 -16.64
CA ILE A 22 -3.74 0.81 -15.25
C ILE A 22 -4.17 1.97 -14.34
N ARG A 23 -5.04 1.68 -13.39
CA ARG A 23 -5.54 2.66 -12.41
C ARG A 23 -4.91 2.46 -11.03
N GLU A 24 -4.39 1.26 -10.77
CA GLU A 24 -3.86 0.89 -9.48
C GLU A 24 -2.74 -0.15 -9.60
N ILE A 25 -1.72 0.02 -8.76
CA ILE A 25 -0.58 -0.88 -8.60
C ILE A 25 -0.38 -1.09 -7.10
N SER A 26 -0.28 -2.34 -6.67
CA SER A 26 -0.08 -2.68 -5.26
C SER A 26 1.13 -3.57 -5.08
N VAL A 27 1.91 -3.30 -4.04
CA VAL A 27 3.08 -4.08 -3.64
C VAL A 27 2.79 -4.61 -2.25
N TYR A 28 2.58 -5.93 -2.13
CA TYR A 28 2.08 -6.53 -0.89
C TYR A 28 2.94 -7.69 -0.41
N SER A 29 2.85 -7.99 0.88
CA SER A 29 3.44 -9.14 1.54
C SER A 29 2.38 -9.99 2.22
N ALA A 30 2.39 -11.29 1.94
CA ALA A 30 1.55 -12.26 2.63
C ALA A 30 2.10 -12.65 4.02
N ALA A 31 3.32 -12.22 4.38
CA ALA A 31 3.91 -12.53 5.68
C ALA A 31 3.10 -11.89 6.82
N GLU A 32 2.85 -12.63 7.90
CA GLU A 32 2.11 -12.11 9.07
C GLU A 32 2.78 -10.88 9.67
N THR A 33 4.11 -10.87 9.72
CA THR A 33 4.94 -9.73 10.12
C THR A 33 5.84 -9.34 8.95
N PRO A 34 5.42 -8.37 8.10
CA PRO A 34 6.22 -7.90 6.99
C PRO A 34 7.55 -7.33 7.48
N ALA A 35 8.66 -7.85 6.95
CA ALA A 35 9.98 -7.27 7.11
C ALA A 35 10.32 -6.38 5.91
N VAL A 36 11.17 -5.38 6.15
CA VAL A 36 11.74 -4.57 5.05
C VAL A 36 12.54 -5.49 4.13
N VAL A 37 12.22 -5.43 2.84
CA VAL A 37 12.93 -6.19 1.79
C VAL A 37 13.30 -5.33 0.62
N PRO A 38 14.39 -5.64 -0.10
CA PRO A 38 14.74 -4.94 -1.33
C PRO A 38 13.56 -5.01 -2.31
N GLY A 39 12.97 -3.88 -2.67
CA GLY A 39 11.77 -3.81 -3.50
C GLY A 39 11.39 -2.39 -3.86
N PRO A 40 10.20 -2.18 -4.45
CA PRO A 40 9.67 -0.85 -4.72
C PRO A 40 9.55 -0.04 -3.42
N VAL A 41 10.01 1.20 -3.47
CA VAL A 41 9.97 2.14 -2.35
C VAL A 41 9.61 3.53 -2.87
N THR A 42 9.13 4.39 -1.98
CA THR A 42 9.01 5.83 -2.23
C THR A 42 10.40 6.44 -2.42
N GLU A 43 10.43 7.70 -2.85
CA GLU A 43 11.66 8.49 -2.96
C GLU A 43 12.40 8.65 -1.62
N ASP A 44 11.68 8.59 -0.50
CA ASP A 44 12.24 8.59 0.87
C ASP A 44 12.65 7.19 1.37
N GLY A 45 12.55 6.16 0.51
CA GLY A 45 12.99 4.80 0.80
C GLY A 45 11.99 3.97 1.61
N LEU A 46 10.72 4.38 1.70
CA LEU A 46 9.68 3.66 2.44
C LEU A 46 8.92 2.70 1.53
N GLY A 47 8.62 1.50 2.03
CA GLY A 47 7.89 0.47 1.29
C GLY A 47 7.32 -0.59 2.24
N ILE A 48 7.20 -1.84 1.77
CA ILE A 48 6.79 -2.97 2.62
C ILE A 48 7.67 -3.06 3.88
N GLY A 49 7.03 -3.25 5.03
CA GLY A 49 7.69 -3.32 6.33
C GLY A 49 7.97 -1.96 6.99
N ALA A 50 7.72 -0.84 6.31
CA ALA A 50 7.79 0.48 6.93
C ALA A 50 6.75 0.61 8.05
N THR A 51 7.12 1.25 9.15
CA THR A 51 6.23 1.47 10.28
C THR A 51 5.35 2.70 10.09
N LYS A 52 4.16 2.74 10.71
CA LYS A 52 3.32 3.96 10.77
C LYS A 52 4.11 5.19 11.19
N ALA A 53 4.99 5.04 12.19
CA ALA A 53 5.82 6.11 12.71
C ALA A 53 6.84 6.63 11.68
N GLU A 54 7.48 5.73 10.92
CA GLU A 54 8.39 6.12 9.84
C GLU A 54 7.65 6.84 8.71
N VAL A 55 6.46 6.36 8.33
CA VAL A 55 5.62 7.00 7.32
C VAL A 55 5.21 8.41 7.76
N LEU A 56 4.73 8.59 9.00
CA LEU A 56 4.34 9.90 9.52
C LEU A 56 5.54 10.83 9.76
N ALA A 57 6.73 10.29 10.03
CA ALA A 57 7.94 11.09 10.14
C ALA A 57 8.39 11.66 8.79
N ALA A 58 8.28 10.86 7.71
CA ALA A 58 8.60 11.30 6.36
C ALA A 58 7.48 12.16 5.74
N TYR A 59 6.22 11.84 6.04
CA TYR A 59 5.03 12.51 5.51
C TYR A 59 4.09 12.94 6.65
N PRO A 60 4.38 14.05 7.34
CA PRO A 60 3.59 14.51 8.50
C PRO A 60 2.13 14.83 8.20
N ASP A 61 1.82 15.16 6.95
CA ASP A 61 0.48 15.50 6.48
C ASP A 61 -0.29 14.28 5.92
N ALA A 62 0.25 13.06 6.09
CA ALA A 62 -0.44 11.86 5.69
C ALA A 62 -1.76 11.69 6.47
N GLN A 63 -2.81 11.28 5.77
CA GLN A 63 -4.14 11.12 6.34
C GLN A 63 -4.38 9.67 6.72
N GLU A 64 -4.84 9.43 7.95
CA GLU A 64 -5.22 8.09 8.39
C GLU A 64 -6.69 7.81 8.08
N GLY A 65 -6.96 6.60 7.60
CA GLY A 65 -8.30 6.08 7.40
C GLY A 65 -8.41 4.62 7.81
N VAL A 66 -9.65 4.15 7.85
CA VAL A 66 -9.98 2.76 8.15
C VAL A 66 -10.46 2.10 6.87
N SER A 67 -10.10 0.84 6.69
CA SER A 67 -10.59 0.04 5.59
C SER A 67 -12.11 -0.05 5.61
N THR A 68 -12.74 0.07 4.43
CA THR A 68 -14.17 -0.18 4.28
C THR A 68 -14.50 -1.67 4.42
N MET A 69 -13.52 -2.56 4.24
CA MET A 69 -13.64 -4.00 4.42
C MET A 69 -12.59 -4.54 5.39
N GLY A 70 -13.02 -4.89 6.60
CA GLY A 70 -12.15 -5.45 7.65
C GLY A 70 -11.77 -4.43 8.72
N SER A 71 -10.69 -4.72 9.45
CA SER A 71 -10.20 -3.92 10.58
C SER A 71 -8.87 -3.22 10.27
N ASP A 72 -8.41 -3.30 9.03
CA ASP A 72 -7.15 -2.70 8.60
C ASP A 72 -7.25 -1.18 8.57
N THR A 73 -6.12 -0.53 8.74
CA THR A 73 -5.99 0.93 8.65
C THR A 73 -5.04 1.28 7.53
N TRP A 74 -5.11 2.50 7.02
CA TRP A 74 -4.20 2.99 6.00
C TRP A 74 -3.75 4.41 6.28
N LEU A 75 -2.56 4.75 5.78
CA LEU A 75 -2.08 6.12 5.68
C LEU A 75 -2.01 6.50 4.20
N MET A 76 -2.73 7.56 3.82
CA MET A 76 -2.70 8.15 2.49
C MET A 76 -1.70 9.30 2.47
N LEU A 77 -0.71 9.22 1.59
CA LEU A 77 0.25 10.30 1.40
C LEU A 77 -0.41 11.52 0.73
N PRO A 78 0.01 12.74 1.11
CA PRO A 78 -0.43 13.94 0.42
C PRO A 78 0.01 13.91 -1.05
N SER A 79 -0.87 14.35 -1.95
CA SER A 79 -0.58 14.42 -3.38
C SER A 79 -1.04 15.76 -3.96
N ALA A 80 -0.32 16.24 -4.97
CA ALA A 80 -0.72 17.39 -5.78
C ALA A 80 -1.61 17.00 -6.96
N THR A 81 -1.88 15.70 -7.12
CA THR A 81 -2.70 15.12 -8.20
C THR A 81 -3.77 14.21 -7.60
N ASP A 82 -4.65 13.69 -8.45
CA ASP A 82 -5.67 12.71 -8.03
C ASP A 82 -5.09 11.30 -7.77
N ALA A 83 -3.78 11.09 -8.01
CA ALA A 83 -3.10 9.85 -7.69
C ALA A 83 -2.51 9.90 -6.28
N HIS A 84 -2.77 8.88 -5.48
CA HIS A 84 -2.33 8.79 -4.09
C HIS A 84 -1.53 7.50 -3.84
N VAL A 85 -0.66 7.56 -2.84
CA VAL A 85 0.04 6.40 -2.30
C VAL A 85 -0.56 6.07 -0.94
N PHE A 86 -0.88 4.80 -0.72
CA PHE A 86 -1.43 4.30 0.53
C PHE A 86 -0.48 3.26 1.12
N PHE A 87 -0.23 3.36 2.43
CA PHE A 87 0.39 2.31 3.23
C PHE A 87 -0.71 1.63 4.05
N ALA A 88 -0.90 0.32 3.88
CA ALA A 88 -1.90 -0.44 4.62
C ALA A 88 -1.29 -1.23 5.78
N PHE A 89 -2.00 -1.23 6.91
CA PHE A 89 -1.57 -1.82 8.17
C PHE A 89 -2.67 -2.76 8.66
N ARG A 90 -2.28 -4.00 8.99
CA ARG A 90 -3.22 -4.97 9.55
C ARG A 90 -3.70 -4.51 10.92
N GLU A 91 -4.87 -5.00 11.32
CA GLU A 91 -5.35 -4.81 12.69
C GLU A 91 -4.26 -5.19 13.71
N ASN A 92 -4.00 -4.29 14.67
CA ASN A 92 -2.99 -4.47 15.71
C ASN A 92 -1.54 -4.62 15.20
N SER A 93 -1.24 -4.20 13.96
CA SER A 93 0.11 -4.16 13.39
C SER A 93 0.47 -2.75 12.96
N ASP A 94 1.71 -2.35 13.21
CA ASP A 94 2.23 -1.04 12.82
C ASP A 94 3.11 -1.10 11.57
N THR A 95 3.34 -2.29 11.00
CA THR A 95 4.18 -2.48 9.81
C THR A 95 3.33 -2.59 8.55
N ALA A 96 3.70 -1.83 7.52
CA ALA A 96 3.00 -1.83 6.25
C ALA A 96 3.09 -3.20 5.58
N TRP A 97 1.94 -3.80 5.29
CA TRP A 97 1.85 -5.09 4.59
C TRP A 97 1.50 -4.93 3.10
N ASP A 98 0.94 -3.78 2.72
CA ASP A 98 0.68 -3.40 1.34
C ASP A 98 0.98 -1.91 1.13
N VAL A 99 1.50 -1.59 -0.06
CA VAL A 99 1.71 -0.23 -0.54
C VAL A 99 1.06 -0.10 -1.91
N THR A 100 0.03 0.73 -1.98
CA THR A 100 -0.80 0.89 -3.17
C THR A 100 -0.65 2.29 -3.76
N VAL A 101 -0.44 2.39 -5.08
CA VAL A 101 -0.53 3.62 -5.86
C VAL A 101 -1.81 3.56 -6.68
N THR A 102 -2.73 4.51 -6.50
CA THR A 102 -4.03 4.48 -7.17
C THR A 102 -4.55 5.89 -7.47
N THR A 103 -5.35 6.03 -8.52
CA THR A 103 -6.17 7.23 -8.76
C THR A 103 -7.56 7.12 -8.10
N GLY A 104 -7.82 6.04 -7.36
CA GLY A 104 -9.01 5.88 -6.53
C GLY A 104 -8.93 6.67 -5.23
N ALA A 105 -10.09 6.90 -4.60
CA ALA A 105 -10.16 7.55 -3.29
C ALA A 105 -9.71 6.63 -2.13
N GLU A 106 -9.73 5.32 -2.36
CA GLU A 106 -9.20 4.30 -1.45
C GLU A 106 -8.57 3.15 -2.27
N PRO A 107 -7.63 2.37 -1.69
CA PRO A 107 -7.08 1.17 -2.32
C PRO A 107 -8.18 0.17 -2.67
N SER A 108 -8.06 -0.53 -3.80
CA SER A 108 -8.98 -1.63 -4.09
C SER A 108 -8.69 -2.79 -3.14
N TYR A 109 -9.72 -3.25 -2.44
CA TYR A 109 -9.62 -4.50 -1.70
C TYR A 109 -9.63 -5.66 -2.67
N GLU A 110 -8.61 -6.53 -2.61
CA GLU A 110 -8.72 -7.83 -3.26
C GLU A 110 -9.87 -8.58 -2.56
N VAL A 111 -10.99 -8.74 -3.27
CA VAL A 111 -11.98 -9.75 -2.90
C VAL A 111 -11.24 -11.07 -3.07
N CYS A 112 -10.87 -11.71 -1.96
CA CYS A 112 -10.37 -13.09 -1.99
C CYS A 112 -11.39 -13.92 -2.77
N GLY A 113 -11.04 -14.25 -4.01
CA GLY A 113 -11.78 -15.20 -4.84
C GLY A 113 -11.49 -16.62 -4.39
#